data_AF-A0A929HUZ4-F1
#
_entry.id   AF-A0A929HUZ4-F1
#
_cell.length_a   1.000
_cell.length_b   1.000
_cell.length_c   1.000
_cell.angle_alpha   90.00
_cell.angle_beta   90.00
_cell.angle_gamma   90.00
#
_symmetry.space_group_name_H-M   'P 1'
#
loop_
_entity.id
_entity.type
_entity.pdbx_description
1 polymer ?
#
loop_
_entity_poly.entity_id
_entity_poly.type
_entity_poly.pdbx_seq_one_letter_code
_entity_poly.pdbx_strand_id
1 'polypeptide(L)' 'MADNERSCWQCRYQNYTDSTFLGTCTWFKENEKGDNKEIPPDVVDKGCKHWELREAKKKA' A
#
# COMPACT_ATOMS: atom_id res chain seq x y z
N MET A 1 -4.39 2.59 21.85
CA MET A 1 -3.51 1.76 20.99
C MET A 1 -4.37 1.17 19.89
N ALA A 2 -4.08 1.43 18.61
CA ALA A 2 -4.62 0.66 17.49
C ALA A 2 -3.49 0.46 16.48
N ASP A 3 -2.69 -0.55 16.79
CA ASP A 3 -1.57 -1.13 16.05
C ASP A 3 -2.03 -1.70 14.69
N ASN A 4 -2.62 -0.87 13.82
CA ASN A 4 -3.06 -1.24 12.47
C ASN A 4 -3.20 -0.04 11.52
N GLU A 5 -2.84 1.16 11.97
CA GLU A 5 -3.00 2.39 11.19
C GLU A 5 -2.08 2.45 9.97
N ARG A 6 -1.06 1.58 9.87
CA ARG A 6 -0.05 1.61 8.80
C ARG A 6 -0.07 0.39 7.87
N SER A 7 -1.10 -0.43 7.90
CA SER A 7 -1.18 -1.61 7.02
C SER A 7 -1.23 -1.20 5.54
N CYS A 8 -0.67 -2.04 4.67
CA CYS A 8 -0.74 -1.83 3.22
C CYS A 8 -2.18 -1.69 2.75
N TRP A 9 -3.15 -2.34 3.42
CA TRP A 9 -4.61 -2.22 3.19
C TRP A 9 -5.13 -0.79 3.13
N GLN A 10 -4.51 0.12 3.90
CA GLN A 10 -4.88 1.55 3.99
C GLN A 10 -3.88 2.45 3.27
N CYS A 11 -2.91 1.88 2.54
CA CYS A 11 -1.87 2.62 1.86
C CYS A 11 -2.36 3.17 0.52
N ARG A 12 -2.02 4.42 0.21
CA ARG A 12 -2.29 5.06 -1.09
C ARG A 12 -1.72 4.28 -2.26
N TYR A 13 -0.56 3.65 -2.06
CA TYR A 13 0.21 2.93 -3.08
C TYR A 13 -0.23 1.48 -3.27
N GLN A 14 -1.24 1.02 -2.52
CA GLN A 14 -1.75 -0.31 -2.70
C GLN A 14 -2.73 -0.36 -3.88
N ASN A 15 -2.47 -1.29 -4.78
CA ASN A 15 -3.28 -1.52 -5.95
C ASN A 15 -3.79 -2.97 -5.99
N TYR A 16 -5.11 -3.13 -5.92
CA TYR A 16 -5.81 -4.42 -5.97
C TYR A 16 -6.23 -4.84 -7.39
N THR A 17 -5.87 -4.05 -8.39
CA THR A 17 -6.34 -4.22 -9.78
C THR A 17 -5.55 -5.30 -10.52
N ASP A 18 -4.38 -5.67 -10.02
CA ASP A 18 -3.59 -6.80 -10.50
C ASP A 18 -4.12 -8.12 -9.92
N SER A 19 -3.90 -9.23 -10.64
CA SER A 19 -4.37 -10.58 -10.28
C SER A 19 -3.70 -11.21 -9.03
N THR A 20 -3.09 -10.39 -8.19
CA THR A 20 -2.32 -10.77 -6.99
C THR A 20 -3.22 -10.79 -5.75
N PHE A 21 -3.09 -11.81 -4.90
CA PHE A 21 -3.97 -12.04 -3.74
C PHE A 21 -3.95 -10.89 -2.71
N LEU A 22 -2.79 -10.23 -2.52
CA LEU A 22 -2.59 -9.16 -1.54
C LEU A 22 -2.49 -7.76 -2.18
N GLY A 23 -2.58 -7.70 -3.50
CA GLY A 23 -2.33 -6.50 -4.29
C GLY A 23 -0.84 -6.23 -4.55
N THR A 24 -0.63 -5.17 -5.32
CA THR A 24 0.68 -4.71 -5.78
C THR A 24 0.97 -3.33 -5.22
N CYS A 25 2.20 -3.08 -4.79
CA CYS A 25 2.69 -1.78 -4.37
C CYS A 25 3.18 -0.98 -5.58
N THR A 26 2.51 0.15 -5.87
CA THR A 26 2.87 1.06 -6.98
C THR A 26 3.93 2.08 -6.61
N TRP A 27 4.27 2.19 -5.31
CA TRP A 27 5.25 3.16 -4.82
C TRP A 27 6.58 3.10 -5.57
N PHE A 28 7.05 1.89 -5.89
CA PHE A 28 8.30 1.68 -6.63
C PHE A 28 8.26 2.33 -8.01
N LYS A 29 7.16 2.20 -8.73
CA LYS A 29 6.97 2.79 -10.06
C LYS A 29 6.78 4.29 -9.99
N GLU A 30 5.97 4.77 -9.04
CA GLU A 30 5.71 6.20 -8.86
C GLU A 30 6.96 6.98 -8.42
N ASN A 31 7.91 6.34 -7.74
CA ASN A 31 9.16 6.95 -7.30
C ASN A 31 10.37 6.60 -8.18
N GLU A 32 10.14 6.05 -9.37
CA GLU A 32 11.19 5.68 -10.34
C GLU A 32 12.25 4.72 -9.73
N LYS A 33 11.84 3.89 -8.76
CA LYS A 33 12.66 2.86 -8.11
C LYS A 33 12.53 1.48 -8.75
N GLY A 34 11.75 1.36 -9.82
CA GLY A 34 11.53 0.14 -10.60
C GLY A 34 10.04 -0.14 -10.83
N ASP A 35 9.72 -1.36 -11.26
CA ASP A 35 8.34 -1.75 -11.53
C ASP A 35 7.49 -1.95 -10.26
N ASN A 36 6.17 -2.00 -10.45
CA ASN A 36 5.22 -2.35 -9.40
C ASN A 36 5.58 -3.72 -8.81
N LYS A 37 5.58 -3.84 -7.48
CA LYS A 37 5.97 -5.09 -6.80
C LYS A 37 4.81 -5.67 -6.01
N GLU A 38 4.62 -6.98 -6.07
CA GLU A 38 3.62 -7.67 -5.24
C GLU A 38 3.90 -7.41 -3.75
N ILE A 39 2.83 -7.22 -2.97
CA ILE A 39 2.92 -6.96 -1.53
C ILE A 39 3.08 -8.31 -0.80
N PRO A 40 4.19 -8.54 -0.08
CA PRO A 40 4.36 -9.77 0.67
C PRO A 40 3.44 -9.84 1.90
N PRO A 41 2.99 -11.05 2.29
CA PRO A 41 2.10 -11.24 3.45
C PRO A 41 2.71 -10.78 4.78
N ASP A 42 4.05 -10.76 4.91
CA ASP A 42 4.68 -10.30 6.14
C ASP A 42 4.55 -8.78 6.35
N VAL A 43 4.44 -8.00 5.27
CA VAL A 43 4.36 -6.53 5.33
C VAL A 43 2.95 -6.00 5.09
N VAL A 44 2.03 -6.80 4.54
CA VAL A 44 0.68 -6.35 4.18
C VAL A 44 -0.08 -5.80 5.40
N ASP A 45 0.07 -6.45 6.56
CA ASP A 45 -0.58 -6.03 7.81
C ASP A 45 0.28 -5.07 8.65
N LYS A 46 1.62 -5.09 8.49
CA LYS A 46 2.54 -4.23 9.26
C LYS A 46 2.75 -2.85 8.63
N GLY A 47 2.69 -2.77 7.31
CA GLY A 47 3.13 -1.60 6.56
C GLY A 47 4.62 -1.53 6.30
N CYS A 48 5.04 -0.41 5.73
CA CYS A 48 6.43 -0.11 5.47
C CYS A 48 6.74 1.36 5.79
N LYS A 49 8.03 1.73 5.77
CA LYS A 49 8.47 3.12 5.99
C LYS A 49 7.95 4.12 4.95
N HIS A 50 7.48 3.62 3.81
CA HIS A 50 6.91 4.40 2.70
C HIS A 50 5.38 4.37 2.70
N TRP A 51 4.78 3.89 3.79
CA TRP A 51 3.34 3.89 3.93
C TRP A 51 2.82 5.34 3.97
N GLU A 52 1.82 5.60 3.16
CA GLU A 52 1.09 6.87 3.15
C GLU A 52 -0.39 6.57 3.18
N LEU A 53 -1.13 7.28 4.05
CA LEU A 53 -2.55 7.09 4.19
C LEU A 53 -3.24 7.36 2.85
N ARG A 54 -4.10 6.43 2.43
CA ARG A 54 -5.01 6.66 1.32
C ARG A 54 -6.03 7.70 1.77
N GLU A 55 -5.73 8.96 1.49
CA GLU A 55 -6.60 10.10 1.79
C GLU A 55 -8.05 9.75 1.43
N ALA A 56 -8.88 9.51 2.45
CA ALA A 56 -10.31 9.39 2.26
C ALA A 56 -10.76 10.77 1.79
N LYS A 57 -11.10 10.92 0.50
CA LYS A 57 -11.64 12.17 -0.03
C LYS A 57 -12.74 12.63 0.91
N LYS A 58 -12.43 13.66 1.72
CA LYS A 58 -13.43 14.38 2.51
C LYS A 58 -14.35 14.98 1.46
N LYS A 59 -15.52 14.36 1.26
CA LYS A 59 -16.59 14.94 0.46
C LYS A 59 -16.91 16.28 1.13
N ALA A 60 -16.47 17.36 0.50
CA ALA A 60 -16.93 18.72 0.81
C ALA A 60 -18.34 18.90 0.25
#